data_AF-A0A9E6XSJ4-F1
#
_entry.id   AF-A0A9E6XSJ4-F1
#
_cell.length_a   1.000
_cell.length_b   1.000
_cell.length_c   1.000
_cell.angle_alpha   90.00
_cell.angle_beta   90.00
_cell.angle_gamma   90.00
#
_symmetry.space_group_name_H-M   'P 1'
#
loop_
_entity.id
_entity.type
_entity.pdbx_description
1 polymer ?
#
loop_
_entity_poly.entity_id
_entity_poly.type
_entity_poly.pdbx_seq_one_letter_code
_entity_poly.pdbx_strand_id
1 'polypeptide(L)'
;MRANRRLRLLHGRGSRMPAWLAGPGRIDRLEIVDIETVETVLFWDREAREATRMARMLHADLAQLEVEDFLAKWSAIAPEES
;
A
#
# COMPACT_ATOMS: atom_id res chain seq x y z
N MET A 1 8.68 -15.85 -6.67
CA MET A 1 8.15 -15.14 -7.86
C MET A 1 8.21 -13.64 -7.58
N ARG A 2 8.59 -12.76 -8.54
CA ARG A 2 8.61 -11.30 -8.29
C ARG A 2 7.24 -10.79 -7.82
N ALA A 3 7.25 -9.94 -6.79
CA ALA A 3 6.04 -9.46 -6.14
C ALA A 3 5.10 -8.72 -7.12
N ASN A 4 5.62 -7.86 -8.00
CA ASN A 4 4.82 -7.14 -9.00
C ASN A 4 4.11 -8.03 -10.05
N ARG A 5 4.39 -9.33 -10.11
CA ARG A 5 3.68 -10.28 -10.98
C ARG A 5 2.44 -10.86 -10.33
N ARG A 6 2.37 -10.87 -9.00
CA ARG A 6 1.34 -11.55 -8.21
C ARG A 6 0.52 -10.61 -7.34
N LEU A 7 1.15 -9.50 -6.94
CA LEU A 7 0.60 -8.50 -6.03
C LEU A 7 0.44 -7.17 -6.75
N ARG A 8 -0.61 -6.44 -6.38
CA ARG A 8 -0.93 -5.12 -6.93
C ARG A 8 -1.16 -4.12 -5.81
N LEU A 9 -0.54 -2.95 -5.92
CA LEU A 9 -0.86 -1.81 -5.06
C LEU A 9 -2.10 -1.06 -5.59
N LEU A 10 -3.10 -0.88 -4.73
CA LEU A 10 -4.20 0.06 -4.93
C LEU A 10 -4.03 1.23 -3.96
N HIS A 11 -4.22 2.45 -4.47
CA HIS A 11 -4.20 3.67 -3.67
C HIS A 11 -5.58 4.35 -3.76
N GLY A 12 -6.43 4.06 -2.78
CA GLY A 12 -7.72 4.72 -2.60
C GLY A 12 -7.53 6.10 -2.01
N ARG A 13 -7.78 7.15 -2.79
CA ARG A 13 -7.62 8.53 -2.35
C ARG A 13 -8.91 9.05 -1.73
N GLY A 14 -8.86 9.56 -0.50
CA GLY A 14 -10.02 10.14 0.19
C GLY A 14 -10.56 11.42 -0.49
N SER A 15 -9.80 12.01 -1.41
CA SER A 15 -10.27 13.07 -2.31
C SER A 15 -9.45 13.07 -3.61
N ARG A 16 -9.97 13.70 -4.67
CA ARG A 16 -9.26 13.87 -5.95
C ARG A 16 -8.12 14.90 -5.92
N MET A 17 -7.97 15.67 -4.84
CA MET A 17 -6.92 16.69 -4.76
C MET A 17 -5.52 16.07 -4.62
N PRO A 18 -4.46 16.73 -5.10
CA PRO A 18 -3.09 16.35 -4.78
C PRO A 18 -2.84 16.32 -3.27
N ALA A 19 -1.97 15.44 -2.79
CA ALA A 19 -1.71 15.29 -1.34
C ALA A 19 -1.23 16.58 -0.64
N TRP A 20 -0.52 17.46 -1.36
CA TRP A 20 -0.04 18.75 -0.83
C TRP A 20 -1.12 19.86 -0.80
N LEU A 21 -2.26 19.64 -1.48
CA LEU A 21 -3.44 20.52 -1.47
C LEU A 21 -4.62 19.92 -0.69
N ALA A 22 -4.49 18.67 -0.24
CA ALA A 22 -5.54 18.03 0.52
C ALA A 22 -5.72 18.73 1.87
N GLY A 23 -6.97 18.85 2.32
CA GLY A 23 -7.27 19.41 3.63
C GLY A 23 -6.58 18.63 4.76
N PRO A 24 -6.24 19.30 5.87
CA PRO A 24 -5.69 18.65 7.05
C PRO A 24 -6.66 17.55 7.54
N GLY A 25 -6.16 16.32 7.73
CA GLY A 25 -6.97 15.17 8.14
C GLY A 25 -7.50 14.30 7.00
N ARG A 26 -7.15 14.53 5.73
CA ARG A 26 -7.46 13.56 4.66
C ARG A 26 -6.73 12.24 4.90
N ILE A 27 -7.52 11.18 5.03
CA ILE A 27 -7.04 9.80 5.07
C ILE A 27 -7.10 9.18 3.67
N ASP A 28 -6.00 8.57 3.28
CA ASP A 28 -5.87 7.74 2.10
C ASP A 28 -5.69 6.30 2.51
N ARG A 29 -6.21 5.42 1.66
CA ARG A 29 -6.16 3.97 1.80
C ARG A 29 -5.12 3.37 0.86
N LEU A 30 -4.29 2.47 1.37
CA LEU A 30 -3.37 1.67 0.59
C LEU A 30 -3.72 0.19 0.78
N GLU A 31 -3.80 -0.54 -0.32
CA GLU A 31 -4.10 -1.97 -0.32
C GLU A 31 -3.07 -2.70 -1.19
N ILE A 32 -2.54 -3.81 -0.68
CA ILE A 32 -1.85 -4.80 -1.51
C ILE A 32 -2.85 -5.92 -1.77
N VAL A 33 -3.16 -6.14 -3.04
CA VAL A 33 -4.12 -7.14 -3.49
C VAL A 33 -3.39 -8.26 -4.21
N ASP A 34 -3.75 -9.47 -3.84
CA ASP A 34 -3.37 -10.68 -4.52
C ASP A 34 -4.19 -10.83 -5.83
N ILE A 35 -3.52 -10.90 -6.99
CA ILE A 35 -4.18 -10.84 -8.30
C ILE A 35 -5.03 -12.11 -8.60
N GLU A 36 -4.57 -13.31 -8.22
CA GLU A 36 -5.30 -14.54 -8.52
C GLU A 36 -6.48 -14.76 -7.58
N THR A 37 -6.37 -14.40 -6.30
CA THR A 37 -7.48 -14.55 -5.33
C THR A 37 -8.40 -13.34 -5.28
N VAL A 38 -7.92 -12.18 -5.75
CA VAL A 38 -8.61 -10.88 -5.68
C VAL A 38 -8.82 -10.42 -4.22
N GLU A 39 -7.97 -10.91 -3.31
CA GLU A 39 -8.04 -10.58 -1.88
C GLU A 39 -7.00 -9.54 -1.48
N THR A 40 -7.38 -8.65 -0.56
CA THR A 40 -6.46 -7.70 0.06
C THR A 40 -5.64 -8.42 1.13
N VAL A 41 -4.33 -8.50 0.93
CA VAL A 41 -3.40 -9.18 1.84
C VAL A 41 -2.68 -8.24 2.80
N LEU A 42 -2.60 -6.95 2.48
CA LEU A 42 -2.12 -5.91 3.39
C LEU A 42 -2.93 -4.62 3.18
N PHE A 43 -3.18 -3.91 4.27
CA PHE A 43 -4.02 -2.72 4.30
C PHE A 43 -3.48 -1.65 5.25
N TRP A 44 -3.55 -0.39 4.82
CA TRP A 44 -3.28 0.75 5.68
C TRP A 44 -4.19 1.94 5.36
N ASP A 45 -4.69 2.57 6.40
CA ASP A 45 -5.22 3.93 6.36
C ASP A 45 -4.17 4.90 6.94
N ARG A 46 -3.82 5.93 6.18
CA ARG A 46 -2.77 6.90 6.53
C ARG A 46 -3.15 8.29 6.08
N GLU A 47 -2.57 9.32 6.70
CA GLU A 47 -2.70 10.67 6.17
C GLU A 47 -2.12 10.76 4.75
N ALA A 48 -2.71 11.60 3.89
CA ALA A 48 -2.37 11.65 2.46
C ALA A 48 -0.87 11.81 2.15
N ARG A 49 -0.13 12.56 2.99
CA ARG A 49 1.33 12.73 2.84
C ARG A 49 2.08 11.44 3.15
N GLU A 50 1.71 10.75 4.22
CA GLU A 50 2.30 9.48 4.63
C GLU A 50 1.95 8.37 3.63
N ALA A 51 0.69 8.29 3.21
CA ALA A 51 0.23 7.36 2.18
C ALA A 51 1.02 7.54 0.87
N THR A 52 1.24 8.78 0.43
CA THR A 52 2.05 9.04 -0.78
C THR A 52 3.49 8.57 -0.63
N ARG A 53 4.10 8.77 0.54
CA ARG A 53 5.46 8.28 0.82
C ARG A 53 5.50 6.76 0.82
N MET A 54 4.57 6.12 1.52
CA MET A 54 4.48 4.67 1.64
C MET A 54 4.19 4.01 0.30
N ALA A 55 3.28 4.55 -0.51
CA ALA A 55 2.98 4.05 -1.86
C ALA A 55 4.23 4.01 -2.76
N ARG A 56 5.11 5.01 -2.66
CA ARG A 56 6.38 5.03 -3.41
C ARG A 56 7.33 3.91 -2.96
N MET A 57 7.42 3.69 -1.65
CA MET A 57 8.24 2.61 -1.10
C MET A 57 7.70 1.23 -1.49
N LEU A 58 6.38 1.03 -1.37
CA LEU A 58 5.69 -0.19 -1.80
C LEU A 58 5.91 -0.46 -3.30
N HIS A 59 5.80 0.56 -4.15
CA HIS A 59 6.08 0.41 -5.58
C HIS A 59 7.53 -0.02 -5.87
N ALA A 60 8.50 0.58 -5.19
CA ALA A 60 9.91 0.22 -5.36
C ALA A 60 10.16 -1.23 -4.94
N ASP A 61 9.64 -1.64 -3.79
CA ASP A 61 9.80 -2.98 -3.26
C ASP A 61 9.06 -4.04 -4.09
N LEU A 62 7.84 -3.75 -4.56
CA LEU A 62 7.11 -4.64 -5.47
C LEU A 62 7.91 -4.98 -6.73
N ALA A 63 8.72 -4.03 -7.23
CA ALA A 63 9.53 -4.22 -8.42
C ALA A 63 10.83 -5.01 -8.17
N GLN A 64 11.31 -5.05 -6.92
CA GLN A 64 12.63 -5.56 -6.56
C GLN A 64 12.59 -6.87 -5.78
N LEU A 65 11.55 -7.09 -4.96
CA LEU A 65 11.45 -8.24 -4.07
C LEU A 65 10.62 -9.37 -4.67
N GLU A 66 10.89 -10.59 -4.21
CA GLU A 66 9.98 -11.72 -4.40
C GLU A 66 8.76 -11.57 -3.47
N VAL A 67 7.67 -12.27 -3.78
CA VAL A 67 6.38 -12.18 -3.05
C VAL A 67 6.57 -12.38 -1.55
N GLU A 68 7.29 -13.43 -1.17
CA GLU A 68 7.48 -13.85 0.21
C GLU A 68 8.28 -12.81 1.00
N ASP A 69 9.35 -12.29 0.42
CA ASP A 69 10.19 -11.24 1.03
C ASP A 69 9.42 -9.91 1.16
N PHE A 70 8.62 -9.56 0.16
CA PHE A 70 7.76 -8.39 0.21
C PHE A 70 6.75 -8.49 1.36
N LEU A 71 6.04 -9.61 1.45
CA LEU A 71 5.03 -9.82 2.49
C LEU A 71 5.66 -9.84 3.88
N ALA A 72 6.79 -10.54 4.07
CA ALA A 72 7.49 -10.58 5.35
C ALA A 72 7.94 -9.18 5.81
N LYS A 73 8.43 -8.35 4.88
CA LYS A 73 8.86 -6.98 5.18
C LYS A 73 7.69 -6.07 5.59
N TRP A 74 6.58 -6.13 4.85
CA TRP A 74 5.50 -5.16 4.99
C TRP A 74 4.39 -5.60 5.96
N SER A 75 4.27 -6.90 6.27
CA SER A 75 3.34 -7.39 7.30
C SER A 75 3.70 -6.90 8.70
N ALA A 76 4.99 -6.71 8.99
CA ALA A 76 5.45 -6.13 10.26
C ALA A 76 5.03 -4.66 10.47
N ILE A 77 4.47 -4.01 9.44
CA ILE A 77 4.01 -2.61 9.46
C ILE A 77 2.47 -2.53 9.41
N ALA A 78 1.78 -3.65 9.19
CA ALA A 78 0.32 -3.71 9.34
C ALA A 78 -0.03 -3.39 10.81
N PRO A 79 -1.12 -2.66 11.08
CA PRO A 79 -1.62 -2.57 12.44
C PRO A 79 -1.86 -3.98 12.98
N GLU A 80 -1.38 -4.28 14.18
CA GLU A 80 -1.80 -5.49 14.89
C GLU A 80 -3.33 -5.51 14.88
N GLU A 81 -3.92 -6.61 14.44
CA GLU A 81 -5.36 -6.83 14.60
C GLU A 81 -5.68 -6.60 16.09
N SER A 82 -6.37 -5.51 16.39
CA SER A 82 -6.84 -5.19 17.75
C SER A 82 -8.02 -6.06 18.13
#